data_AF-A0A821Q322-F1
#
_entry.id   AF-A0A821Q322-F1
#
_cell.length_a   1.000
_cell.length_b   1.000
_cell.length_c   1.000
_cell.angle_alpha   90.00
_cell.angle_beta   90.00
_cell.angle_gamma   90.00
#
_symmetry.space_group_name_H-M   'P 1'
#
loop_
_entity.id
_entity.type
_entity.pdbx_description
1 polymer ?
#
loop_
_entity_poly.entity_id
_entity_poly.type
_entity_poly.pdbx_seq_one_letter_code
_entity_poly.pdbx_strand_id
1 'polypeptide(L)'
;MVDIVSNGYKYETSLLELNVIQQCCIVSITSPYAFTVQLTKDLIACDAFFKTMNDYYNSIDDLHISSEYLRKNLVCVTWDETASAWNRSQIMEYDLVDDT
;
A
#
# COMPACT_ATOMS: atom_id res chain seq x y z
N MET A 1 -13.57 13.07 13.96
CA MET A 1 -12.22 13.10 14.56
C MET A 1 -11.59 11.77 14.20
N VAL A 2 -10.80 11.76 13.12
CA VAL A 2 -10.16 10.53 12.63
C VAL A 2 -8.77 10.53 13.22
N ASP A 3 -8.44 9.48 13.97
CA ASP A 3 -7.09 9.26 14.46
C ASP A 3 -6.16 9.10 13.26
N ILE A 4 -5.36 10.12 13.00
CA ILE A 4 -4.14 9.93 12.25
C ILE A 4 -3.23 9.18 13.19
N VAL A 5 -3.14 7.87 12.97
CA VAL A 5 -2.12 7.06 13.58
C VAL A 5 -0.78 7.53 13.01
N SER A 6 -0.22 8.61 13.59
CA SER A 6 1.19 8.96 13.46
C SER A 6 2.05 8.01 14.28
N ASN A 7 1.70 6.72 14.32
CA ASN A 7 2.70 5.73 14.68
C ASN A 7 3.63 5.70 13.48
N GLY A 8 4.89 6.07 13.71
CA GLY A 8 5.96 5.84 12.76
C GLY A 8 6.10 4.34 12.52
N TYR A 9 5.17 3.78 11.73
CA TYR A 9 5.27 2.46 11.16
C TYR A 9 6.49 2.52 10.25
N LYS A 10 7.63 2.12 10.81
CA LYS A 10 8.77 1.71 10.01
C LYS A 10 8.27 0.50 9.25
N TYR A 11 8.24 0.58 7.92
CA TYR A 11 8.10 -0.62 7.12
C TYR A 11 9.17 -1.61 7.56
N GLU A 12 8.76 -2.80 7.96
CA GLU A 12 9.67 -3.92 7.96
C GLU A 12 9.82 -4.34 6.50
N THR A 13 10.94 -3.94 5.89
CA THR A 13 11.32 -4.48 4.60
C THR A 13 11.61 -5.96 4.78
N SER A 14 11.04 -6.80 3.91
CA SER A 14 11.40 -8.22 3.87
C SER A 14 12.91 -8.35 3.77
N LEU A 15 13.54 -8.88 4.82
CA LEU A 15 14.96 -9.21 4.79
C LEU A 15 15.12 -10.41 3.87
N LEU A 16 15.62 -10.15 2.66
CA LEU A 16 15.98 -11.21 1.73
C LEU A 16 17.30 -11.83 2.21
N GLU A 17 17.29 -13.14 2.40
CA GLU A 17 18.51 -13.88 2.69
C GLU A 17 19.35 -13.99 1.42
N LEU A 18 20.56 -13.45 1.47
CA LEU A 18 21.49 -13.53 0.36
C LEU A 18 21.85 -14.98 0.08
N ASN A 19 21.95 -15.34 -1.20
CA ASN A 19 22.31 -16.68 -1.69
C ASN A 19 21.30 -17.80 -1.37
N VAL A 20 20.07 -17.45 -1.00
CA VAL A 20 18.97 -18.42 -0.83
C VAL A 20 17.99 -18.29 -1.99
N ILE A 21 17.70 -19.40 -2.67
CA ILE A 21 16.65 -19.43 -3.70
C ILE A 21 15.29 -19.41 -3.00
N GLN A 22 14.50 -18.38 -3.29
CA GLN A 22 13.15 -18.22 -2.75
C GLN A 22 12.13 -18.21 -3.89
N GLN A 23 11.04 -18.96 -3.72
CA GLN A 23 9.93 -18.93 -4.67
C GLN A 23 9.19 -17.60 -4.56
N CYS A 24 8.90 -17.01 -5.71
CA CYS A 24 8.17 -15.75 -5.82
C CYS A 24 7.31 -15.73 -7.09
N CYS A 25 6.32 -14.84 -7.10
CA CYS A 25 5.56 -14.47 -8.28
C CYS A 25 5.86 -13.01 -8.66
N ILE A 26 5.88 -12.73 -9.96
CA ILE A 26 5.97 -11.36 -10.46
C ILE A 26 4.58 -10.73 -10.33
N VAL A 27 4.47 -9.60 -9.64
CA VAL A 27 3.19 -8.93 -9.37
C VAL A 27 3.02 -7.62 -10.15
N SER A 28 4.12 -7.03 -10.60
CA SER A 28 4.09 -5.85 -11.47
C SER A 28 5.37 -5.79 -12.30
N ILE A 29 5.26 -5.36 -13.55
CA ILE A 29 6.38 -5.23 -14.48
C ILE A 29 6.34 -3.82 -15.05
N THR A 30 7.38 -3.02 -14.78
CA THR A 30 7.62 -1.75 -15.47
C THR A 30 8.50 -1.97 -16.68
N SER A 31 9.52 -2.82 -16.55
CA SER A 31 10.40 -3.27 -17.64
C SER A 31 11.06 -4.60 -17.26
N PRO A 32 11.77 -5.28 -18.19
CA PRO A 32 12.55 -6.48 -17.85
C PRO A 32 13.62 -6.27 -16.76
N TYR A 33 14.02 -5.02 -16.52
CA TYR A 33 15.02 -4.64 -15.52
C TYR A 33 14.42 -4.01 -14.26
N ALA A 34 13.11 -3.75 -14.26
CA ALA A 34 12.39 -3.11 -13.17
C ALA A 34 11.01 -3.75 -13.01
N PHE A 35 10.90 -4.63 -12.02
CA PHE A 35 9.68 -5.36 -11.72
C PHE A 35 9.61 -5.61 -10.21
N THR A 36 8.39 -5.85 -9.73
CA THR A 36 8.11 -6.16 -8.33
C THR A 36 7.71 -7.61 -8.23
N VAL A 37 8.24 -8.30 -7.23
CA VAL A 37 7.89 -9.68 -6.90
C VAL A 37 7.26 -9.77 -5.52
N GLN A 38 6.44 -10.79 -5.33
CA GLN A 38 5.93 -11.20 -4.02
C GLN A 38 6.43 -12.60 -3.70
N LEU A 39 6.98 -12.78 -2.50
CA LEU A 39 7.45 -14.08 -2.04
C LEU A 39 6.26 -15.01 -1.78
N THR A 40 6.35 -16.25 -2.26
CA THR A 40 5.26 -17.23 -2.16
C THR A 40 4.88 -17.51 -0.69
N LYS A 41 5.87 -17.48 0.21
CA LYS A 41 5.64 -17.68 1.65
C LYS A 41 4.71 -16.64 2.29
N ASP A 42 4.62 -15.45 1.70
CA ASP A 42 3.89 -14.31 2.26
C ASP A 42 2.50 -14.14 1.62
N LEU A 43 2.15 -14.95 0.61
CA LEU A 43 0.88 -14.81 -0.14
C LEU A 43 -0.35 -14.91 0.76
N ILE A 44 -0.42 -15.97 1.59
CA ILE A 44 -1.57 -16.21 2.47
C ILE A 44 -1.75 -15.07 3.48
N ALA A 45 -0.64 -14.59 4.06
CA ALA A 45 -0.67 -13.48 5.01
C ALA A 45 -1.09 -12.17 4.33
N CYS A 46 -0.66 -11.97 3.09
CA CYS A 46 -1.01 -10.80 2.29
C CYS A 46 -2.49 -10.80 1.91
N ASP A 47 -3.04 -11.93 1.46
CA ASP A 47 -4.46 -12.06 1.13
C ASP A 47 -5.34 -11.82 2.36
N ALA A 48 -4.96 -12.39 3.52
CA ALA A 48 -5.66 -12.15 4.78
C ALA A 48 -5.63 -10.68 5.18
N PHE A 49 -4.46 -10.03 5.04
CA PHE A 49 -4.31 -8.60 5.31
C PHE A 49 -5.20 -7.75 4.40
N PHE A 50 -5.18 -7.98 3.09
CA PHE A 50 -5.99 -7.21 2.14
C PHE A 50 -7.48 -7.41 2.39
N LYS A 51 -7.91 -8.62 2.74
CA LYS A 51 -9.29 -8.88 3.13
C LYS A 51 -9.69 -8.05 4.36
N THR A 52 -8.93 -8.14 5.46
CA THR A 52 -9.24 -7.39 6.69
C THR A 52 -9.25 -5.89 6.45
N MET A 53 -8.30 -5.38 5.67
CA MET A 53 -8.24 -3.96 5.31
C MET A 53 -9.46 -3.54 4.49
N ASN A 54 -9.82 -4.29 3.46
CA ASN A 54 -10.99 -3.97 2.63
C ASN A 54 -12.28 -4.05 3.43
N ASP A 55 -12.46 -5.07 4.27
CA ASP A 55 -13.62 -5.19 5.16
C ASP A 55 -13.75 -3.95 6.08
N TYR A 56 -12.63 -3.46 6.62
CA TYR A 56 -12.61 -2.26 7.44
C TYR A 56 -12.97 -1.00 6.66
N TYR A 57 -12.26 -0.68 5.57
CA TYR A 57 -12.48 0.57 4.84
C TYR A 57 -13.82 0.60 4.09
N ASN A 58 -14.36 -0.55 3.68
CA ASN A 58 -15.71 -0.64 3.11
C ASN A 58 -16.82 -0.44 4.16
N SER A 59 -16.51 -0.52 5.47
CA SER A 59 -17.46 -0.27 6.54
C SER A 59 -17.57 1.20 6.95
N ILE A 60 -16.73 2.07 6.36
CA ILE A 60 -16.67 3.50 6.69
C ILE A 60 -17.42 4.28 5.61
N ASP A 61 -18.53 4.91 5.99
CA ASP A 61 -19.39 5.66 5.05
C ASP A 61 -18.79 7.01 4.60
N ASP A 62 -17.87 7.60 5.38
CA ASP A 62 -17.28 8.91 5.10
C ASP A 62 -15.76 8.90 5.33
N LEU A 63 -15.02 8.72 4.23
CA LEU A 63 -13.56 8.72 4.19
C LEU A 63 -13.06 10.02 3.57
N HIS A 64 -12.84 11.04 4.40
CA HIS A 64 -12.20 12.29 4.00
C HIS A 64 -10.90 12.54 4.77
N ILE A 65 -9.82 12.76 4.03
CA ILE A 65 -8.51 13.15 4.57
C ILE A 65 -8.26 14.60 4.16
N SER A 66 -7.99 15.47 5.14
CA SER A 66 -7.63 16.87 4.88
C SER A 66 -6.29 16.95 4.15
N SER A 67 -6.20 17.83 3.16
CA SER A 67 -4.98 18.07 2.37
C SER A 67 -3.79 18.51 3.23
N GLU A 68 -4.06 19.10 4.41
CA GLU A 68 -3.05 19.50 5.37
C GLU A 68 -2.19 18.33 5.88
N TYR A 69 -2.65 17.09 5.73
CA TYR A 69 -1.93 15.87 6.14
C TYR A 69 -1.15 15.21 5.00
N LEU A 70 -1.32 15.64 3.75
CA LEU A 70 -0.63 15.06 2.61
C LEU A 70 0.86 15.40 2.66
N ARG A 71 1.71 14.37 2.63
CA ARG A 71 3.18 14.51 2.65
C ARG A 71 3.80 13.51 1.69
N LYS A 72 4.93 13.90 1.08
CA LYS A 72 5.73 12.99 0.23
C LYS A 72 6.25 11.85 1.09
N ASN A 73 6.25 10.66 0.51
CA ASN A 73 6.58 9.37 1.14
C ASN A 73 5.61 8.93 2.25
N LEU A 74 4.47 9.61 2.43
CA LEU A 74 3.43 9.17 3.37
C LEU A 74 2.80 7.87 2.88
N VAL A 75 2.66 6.93 3.82
CA VAL A 75 1.92 5.68 3.60
C VAL A 75 0.45 5.96 3.77
N CYS A 76 -0.35 5.49 2.83
CA CYS A 76 -1.78 5.67 2.85
C CYS A 76 -2.50 4.42 2.34
N VAL A 77 -3.82 4.43 2.51
CA VAL A 77 -4.72 3.50 1.85
C VAL A 77 -5.46 4.27 0.78
N THR A 78 -5.49 3.73 -0.44
CA THR A 78 -6.12 4.35 -1.60
C THR A 78 -7.10 3.39 -2.25
N TRP A 79 -8.19 3.92 -2.80
CA TRP A 79 -9.11 3.14 -3.61
C TRP A 79 -8.56 2.97 -5.02
N ASP A 80 -8.46 1.73 -5.49
CA ASP A 80 -8.16 1.41 -6.89
C ASP A 80 -9.47 1.05 -7.60
N GLU A 81 -9.88 1.90 -8.55
CA GLU A 81 -11.10 1.69 -9.32
C GLU A 81 -11.03 0.45 -10.23
N THR A 82 -9.85 0.11 -10.73
CA THR A 82 -9.66 -1.03 -11.64
C THR A 82 -9.85 -2.34 -10.89
N ALA A 83 -9.27 -2.45 -9.70
CA ALA A 83 -9.44 -3.59 -8.82
C ALA A 83 -10.74 -3.54 -8.01
N SER A 84 -11.41 -2.38 -7.98
CA SER A 84 -12.53 -2.08 -7.06
C SER A 84 -12.21 -2.51 -5.63
N ALA A 85 -11.03 -2.12 -5.15
CA ALA A 85 -10.50 -2.51 -3.86
C ALA A 85 -9.62 -1.42 -3.25
N TRP A 86 -9.61 -1.36 -1.92
CA TRP A 86 -8.64 -0.60 -1.15
C TRP A 86 -7.27 -1.27 -1.21
N ASN A 87 -6.24 -0.47 -1.42
CA ASN A 87 -4.84 -0.90 -1.50
C ASN A 87 -3.94 -0.05 -0.60
N ARG A 88 -2.81 -0.62 -0.17
CA ARG A 88 -1.74 0.15 0.48
C ARG A 88 -0.90 0.83 -0.57
N SER A 89 -0.66 2.12 -0.37
CA SER A 89 0.06 2.97 -1.29
C SER A 89 1.03 3.89 -0.55
N GLN A 90 1.89 4.55 -1.32
CA GLN A 90 2.77 5.60 -0.83
C GLN A 90 2.64 6.82 -1.73
N ILE A 91 2.48 8.00 -1.14
CA ILE A 91 2.44 9.27 -1.87
C ILE A 91 3.84 9.55 -2.39
N MET A 92 4.07 9.37 -3.68
CA MET A 92 5.36 9.67 -4.30
C MET A 92 5.48 11.16 -4.63
N GLU A 93 4.40 11.74 -5.13
CA GLU A 93 4.28 13.14 -5.53
C GLU A 93 2.83 13.58 -5.30
N TYR A 94 2.63 14.88 -5.06
CA TYR A 94 1.32 15.49 -4.88
C TYR A 94 1.44 16.98 -5.22
N ASP A 95 0.38 17.53 -5.81
CA ASP A 95 0.25 18.97 -6.03
C ASP A 95 -0.83 19.52 -5.10
N LEU A 96 -0.55 20.64 -4.45
CA LEU A 96 -1.49 21.35 -3.58
C LEU A 96 -2.08 22.59 -4.27
N VAL A 97 -1.62 22.90 -5.49
CA VAL A 97 -1.98 24.11 -6.23
C VAL A 97 -3.16 23.87 -7.19
N ASP A 98 -3.62 22.63 -7.34
CA ASP A 98 -4.82 22.31 -8.10
C ASP A 98 -6.08 22.51 -7.24
N ASP A 99 -6.80 23.61 -7.50
CA ASP A 99 -8.16 23.91 -7.03
C ASP A 99 -9.21 22.99 -7.73
N THR A 100 -9.04 21.67 -7.66
CA THR A 100 -10.04 20.68 -8.13
C THR A 100 -10.38 19.67 -7.06
#